data_AF-A0A0D2RMF2-F1
#
_entry.id   AF-A0A0D2RMF2-F1
#
_cell.length_a   1.000
_cell.length_b   1.000
_cell.length_c   1.000
_cell.angle_alpha   90.00
_cell.angle_beta   90.00
_cell.angle_gamma   90.00
#
_symmetry.space_group_name_H-M   'P 1'
#
loop_
_entity.id
_entity.type
_entity.pdbx_description
1 polymer ?
#
loop_
_entity_poly.entity_id
_entity_poly.type
_entity_poly.pdbx_seq_one_letter_code
_entity_poly.pdbx_strand_id
1 'polypeptide(L)'
;MAAKILANLIVMGSGILARAVVQAYRQALSNAAKSGVTHETLQNAVRRGGKVMTEQEARLILGVSEETAWEEILKKYEILFEKNAKNGSFYLQSKVHRAKECLESVYQGKAEGSPPS
;
A
#
# COMPACT_ATOMS: atom_id res chain seq x y z
N MET A 1 -48.17 10.75 -32.59
CA MET A 1 -46.80 11.34 -32.71
C MET A 1 -45.93 11.07 -31.48
N ALA A 2 -46.44 11.20 -30.25
CA ALA A 2 -45.66 10.97 -29.02
C ALA A 2 -44.97 9.60 -28.90
N ALA A 3 -45.65 8.50 -29.29
CA ALA A 3 -45.07 7.15 -29.23
C ALA A 3 -43.87 6.95 -30.17
N LYS A 4 -43.84 7.61 -31.34
CA LYS A 4 -42.70 7.54 -32.29
C LYS A 4 -41.49 8.32 -31.76
N ILE A 5 -41.71 9.41 -31.03
CA ILE A 5 -40.65 10.22 -30.41
C ILE A 5 -40.02 9.46 -29.24
N LEU A 6 -40.83 8.84 -28.38
CA LEU A 6 -40.35 7.99 -27.28
C LEU A 6 -39.56 6.78 -27.77
N ALA A 7 -40.04 6.09 -28.81
CA ALA A 7 -39.33 4.96 -29.40
C ALA A 7 -37.95 5.37 -29.96
N ASN A 8 -37.86 6.51 -30.66
CA ASN A 8 -36.59 7.01 -31.19
C ASN A 8 -35.61 7.42 -30.08
N LEU A 9 -36.10 8.00 -28.97
CA LEU A 9 -35.27 8.36 -27.82
C LEU A 9 -34.68 7.12 -27.11
N ILE A 10 -35.47 6.06 -26.95
CA ILE A 10 -35.02 4.81 -26.31
C ILE A 10 -34.00 4.08 -27.20
N VAL A 11 -34.24 4.05 -28.51
CA VAL A 11 -33.32 3.41 -29.47
C VAL A 11 -32.01 4.19 -29.59
N MET A 12 -32.05 5.53 -29.62
CA MET A 12 -30.83 6.35 -29.62
C MET A 12 -30.07 6.31 -28.28
N GLY A 13 -30.78 6.29 -27.14
CA GLY A 13 -30.17 6.31 -25.81
C GLY A 13 -29.51 4.98 -25.40
N SER A 14 -30.09 3.86 -25.81
CA SER A 14 -29.60 2.52 -25.43
C SER A 14 -28.25 2.15 -26.07
N GLY A 15 -27.98 2.62 -27.30
CA GLY A 15 -26.75 2.30 -28.03
C GLY A 15 -25.46 2.89 -27.45
N ILE A 16 -25.56 3.97 -26.66
CA ILE A 16 -24.40 4.65 -26.04
C ILE A 16 -24.00 3.92 -24.74
N LEU A 17 -24.98 3.56 -23.91
CA LEU A 17 -24.75 2.83 -22.66
C LEU A 17 -24.21 1.42 -22.93
N ALA A 18 -24.77 0.72 -23.93
CA ALA A 18 -24.28 -0.61 -24.31
C ALA A 18 -22.80 -0.60 -24.74
N ARG A 19 -22.40 0.39 -25.56
CA ARG A 19 -21.01 0.53 -25.99
C ARG A 19 -20.07 0.90 -24.85
N ALA A 20 -20.50 1.76 -23.92
CA ALA A 20 -19.71 2.12 -22.75
C ALA A 20 -19.47 0.92 -21.82
N VAL A 21 -20.48 0.09 -21.58
CA VAL A 21 -20.35 -1.13 -20.76
C VAL A 21 -19.42 -2.15 -21.42
N VAL A 22 -19.56 -2.38 -22.73
CA VAL A 22 -18.67 -3.30 -23.47
C VAL A 22 -17.23 -2.80 -23.47
N GLN A 23 -17.02 -1.49 -23.67
CA GLN A 23 -15.68 -0.89 -23.61
C GLN A 23 -15.08 -1.00 -22.20
N ALA A 24 -15.86 -0.70 -21.16
CA ALA A 24 -15.42 -0.83 -19.77
C ALA A 24 -15.10 -2.29 -19.40
N TYR A 25 -15.91 -3.25 -19.86
CA TYR A 25 -15.67 -4.68 -19.65
C TYR A 25 -14.39 -5.16 -20.35
N ARG A 26 -14.18 -4.76 -21.61
CA ARG A 26 -12.92 -5.03 -22.33
C ARG A 26 -11.72 -4.38 -21.65
N GLN A 27 -11.88 -3.16 -21.14
CA GLN A 27 -10.85 -2.45 -20.40
C GLN A 27 -10.54 -3.15 -19.07
N ALA A 28 -11.56 -3.62 -18.34
CA ALA A 28 -11.40 -4.37 -17.10
C ALA A 28 -10.67 -5.70 -17.33
N LEU A 29 -11.01 -6.43 -18.40
CA LEU A 29 -10.29 -7.65 -18.79
C LEU A 29 -8.84 -7.37 -19.21
N SER A 30 -8.60 -6.30 -19.98
CA SER A 30 -7.24 -5.88 -20.37
C SER A 30 -6.42 -5.44 -19.16
N ASN A 31 -7.03 -4.72 -18.22
CA ASN A 31 -6.39 -4.34 -16.98
C ASN A 31 -6.11 -5.56 -16.11
N ALA A 32 -7.04 -6.50 -15.96
CA ALA A 32 -6.82 -7.74 -15.23
C ALA A 32 -5.70 -8.59 -15.85
N ALA A 33 -5.63 -8.65 -17.18
CA ALA A 33 -4.54 -9.32 -17.90
C ALA A 33 -3.18 -8.62 -17.69
N LYS A 34 -3.16 -7.29 -17.58
CA LYS A 34 -1.96 -6.50 -17.25
C LYS A 34 -1.61 -6.51 -15.76
N SER A 35 -2.58 -6.79 -14.89
CA SER A 35 -2.42 -6.96 -13.44
C SER A 35 -2.04 -8.40 -13.05
N GLY A 36 -1.87 -9.30 -14.03
CA GLY A 36 -1.15 -10.55 -13.83
C GLY A 36 0.25 -10.23 -13.28
N VAL A 37 0.58 -10.84 -12.14
CA VAL A 37 1.75 -10.58 -11.27
C VAL A 37 3.04 -10.42 -12.08
N THR A 38 3.34 -9.21 -12.51
CA THR A 38 4.65 -8.82 -13.03
C THR A 38 5.41 -8.10 -11.93
N HIS A 39 6.70 -8.40 -11.81
CA HIS A 39 7.63 -7.80 -10.85
C HIS A 39 7.57 -6.26 -10.86
N GLU A 40 7.28 -5.67 -12.01
CA GLU A 40 7.09 -4.23 -12.19
C GLU A 40 5.85 -3.68 -11.47
N THR A 41 4.77 -4.45 -11.37
CA THR A 41 3.57 -4.02 -10.62
C THR A 41 3.83 -4.05 -9.12
N LEU A 42 4.64 -4.99 -8.63
CA LEU A 42 5.09 -5.02 -7.24
C LEU A 42 6.03 -3.84 -6.95
N GLN A 43 7.00 -3.57 -7.81
CA GLN A 43 7.89 -2.40 -7.69
C GLN A 43 7.15 -1.07 -7.82
N ASN A 44 6.13 -0.99 -8.69
CA ASN A 44 5.32 0.21 -8.86
C ASN A 44 4.28 0.38 -7.76
N ALA A 45 3.78 -0.69 -7.14
CA ALA A 45 2.97 -0.61 -5.91
C ALA A 45 3.83 -0.16 -4.72
N VAL A 46 5.07 -0.67 -4.63
CA VAL A 46 6.08 -0.21 -3.66
C VAL A 46 6.47 1.27 -3.89
N ARG A 47 6.57 1.71 -5.15
CA ARG A 47 6.86 3.13 -5.50
C ARG A 47 5.64 4.06 -5.39
N ARG A 48 4.41 3.57 -5.62
CA ARG A 48 3.16 4.38 -5.55
C ARG A 48 2.53 4.42 -4.16
N GLY A 49 2.94 3.55 -3.23
CA GLY A 49 2.41 3.47 -1.86
C GLY A 49 2.90 4.53 -0.88
N GLY A 50 3.77 5.46 -1.31
CA GLY A 50 4.39 6.47 -0.45
C GLY A 50 5.87 6.22 -0.27
N LYS A 51 6.63 7.30 -0.06
CA LYS A 51 8.07 7.28 0.22
C LYS A 51 8.40 6.11 1.17
N VAL A 52 9.14 5.12 0.68
CA VAL A 52 9.61 4.00 1.50
C VAL A 52 10.35 4.60 2.70
N MET A 53 9.95 4.18 3.90
CA MET A 53 10.54 4.67 5.14
C MET A 53 12.01 4.29 5.16
N THR A 54 12.87 5.28 5.43
CA THR A 54 14.32 5.05 5.56
C THR A 54 14.64 4.51 6.96
N GLU A 55 15.76 3.81 7.12
CA GLU A 55 16.23 3.35 8.44
C GLU A 55 16.37 4.53 9.41
N GLN A 56 16.94 5.65 8.95
CA GLN A 56 17.12 6.85 9.76
C GLN A 56 15.77 7.42 10.21
N GLU A 57 14.76 7.47 9.33
CA GLU A 57 13.40 7.88 9.69
C GLU A 57 12.78 6.95 10.73
N ALA A 58 12.94 5.63 10.56
CA ALA A 58 12.42 4.64 11.50
C ALA A 58 13.06 4.78 12.89
N ARG A 59 14.38 5.00 12.95
CA ARG A 59 15.10 5.26 14.21
C ARG A 59 14.63 6.54 14.90
N LEU A 60 14.37 7.60 14.14
CA LEU A 60 13.82 8.85 14.68
C LEU A 60 12.40 8.66 15.22
N ILE A 61 11.55 7.91 14.50
CA ILE A 61 10.16 7.63 14.95
C ILE A 61 10.16 6.86 16.28
N LEU A 62 11.05 5.88 16.45
CA LEU A 62 11.14 5.09 17.67
C LEU A 62 12.02 5.74 18.76
N GLY A 63 12.74 6.80 18.44
CA GLY A 63 13.65 7.49 19.35
C GLY A 63 14.83 6.62 19.80
N VAL A 64 15.43 5.89 18.85
CA VAL A 64 16.55 4.95 19.08
C VAL A 64 17.78 5.35 18.26
N SER A 65 18.97 4.95 18.73
CA SER A 65 20.23 5.16 18.01
C SER A 65 20.58 3.94 17.14
N GLU A 66 21.65 4.04 16.34
CA GLU A 66 22.17 2.91 15.55
C GLU A 66 22.65 1.73 16.42
N GLU A 67 23.18 2.04 17.60
CA GLU A 67 23.73 1.06 18.55
C GLU A 67 22.70 0.47 19.52
N THR A 68 21.44 0.90 19.42
CA THR A 68 20.38 0.39 20.30
C THR A 68 20.14 -1.10 20.01
N ALA A 69 20.17 -1.93 21.05
CA ALA A 69 19.92 -3.36 20.94
C ALA A 69 18.48 -3.66 20.48
N TRP A 70 18.30 -4.78 19.78
CA TRP A 70 17.01 -5.14 19.18
C TRP A 70 15.89 -5.28 20.24
N GLU A 71 16.20 -5.83 21.41
CA GLU A 71 15.25 -5.97 22.51
C GLU A 71 14.77 -4.62 23.03
N GLU A 72 15.63 -3.61 23.04
CA GLU A 72 15.26 -2.25 23.46
C GLU A 72 14.41 -1.56 22.40
N ILE A 73 14.68 -1.79 21.12
CA ILE A 73 13.84 -1.31 20.01
C ILE A 73 12.42 -1.87 20.13
N LEU A 74 12.27 -3.16 20.43
CA LEU A 74 10.96 -3.79 20.61
C LEU A 74 10.19 -3.20 21.80
N LYS A 75 10.87 -2.99 22.94
CA LYS A 75 10.25 -2.33 24.11
C LYS A 75 9.77 -0.91 23.79
N LYS A 76 10.58 -0.12 23.08
CA LYS A 76 10.21 1.23 22.64
C LYS A 76 9.00 1.20 21.71
N TYR A 77 8.99 0.26 20.76
CA TYR A 77 7.87 0.04 19.85
C TYR A 77 6.58 -0.29 20.61
N GLU A 78 6.60 -1.25 21.53
CA GLU A 78 5.41 -1.65 22.31
C GLU A 78 4.81 -0.47 23.06
N ILE A 79 5.65 0.29 23.78
CA ILE A 79 5.22 1.48 24.54
C ILE A 79 4.58 2.52 23.61
N LEU A 80 5.22 2.82 22.47
CA LEU A 80 4.72 3.82 21.52
C LEU A 80 3.43 3.34 20.83
N PHE A 81 3.37 2.06 20.45
CA PHE A 81 2.22 1.49 19.77
C PHE A 81 0.99 1.48 20.67
N GLU A 82 1.13 1.01 21.92
CA GLU A 82 0.03 1.02 22.90
C GLU A 82 -0.44 2.44 23.24
N LYS A 83 0.50 3.36 23.44
CA LYS A 83 0.17 4.76 23.74
C LYS A 83 -0.61 5.40 22.60
N ASN A 84 -0.21 5.15 21.36
CA ASN A 84 -0.91 5.68 20.18
C ASN A 84 -2.24 4.96 19.90
N ALA A 85 -2.38 3.69 20.27
CA ALA A 85 -3.65 2.98 20.20
C ALA A 85 -4.71 3.58 21.14
N LYS A 86 -4.29 4.02 22.33
CA LYS A 86 -5.18 4.59 23.36
C LYS A 86 -5.47 6.07 23.12
N ASN A 87 -4.43 6.86 22.85
CA ASN A 87 -4.50 8.32 22.87
C ASN A 87 -3.96 9.00 21.59
N GLY A 88 -3.61 8.22 20.56
CA GLY A 88 -3.05 8.73 19.31
C GLY A 88 -4.04 8.66 18.15
N SER A 89 -3.50 8.71 16.93
CA SER A 89 -4.27 8.50 15.71
C SER A 89 -3.82 7.23 15.01
N PHE A 90 -4.71 6.65 14.20
CA PHE A 90 -4.38 5.50 13.34
C PHE A 90 -3.17 5.78 12.45
N TYR A 91 -3.00 7.02 11.99
CA TYR A 91 -1.84 7.42 11.19
C TYR A 91 -0.53 7.33 11.99
N LEU A 92 -0.50 7.86 13.22
CA LEU A 92 0.69 7.78 14.07
C LEU A 92 1.02 6.35 14.47
N GLN A 93 0.00 5.57 14.83
CA GLN A 93 0.16 4.15 15.10
C GLN A 93 0.72 3.40 13.88
N SER A 94 0.19 3.70 12.68
CA SER A 94 0.69 3.11 11.43
C SER A 94 2.14 3.50 11.15
N LYS A 95 2.56 4.74 11.48
CA LYS A 95 3.96 5.18 11.34
C LYS A 95 4.90 4.44 12.29
N VAL A 96 4.49 4.26 13.55
CA VAL A 96 5.24 3.47 14.55
C VAL A 96 5.38 2.01 14.09
N HIS A 97 4.29 1.42 13.56
CA HIS A 97 4.32 0.06 13.02
C HIS A 97 5.27 -0.07 11.82
N ARG A 98 5.19 0.85 10.86
CA ARG A 98 6.06 0.88 9.67
C ARG A 98 7.53 1.07 10.04
N ALA A 99 7.82 1.84 11.09
CA ALA A 99 9.18 2.00 11.61
C ALA A 99 9.75 0.67 12.13
N LYS A 100 8.95 -0.11 12.86
CA LYS A 100 9.37 -1.44 13.33
C LYS A 100 9.64 -2.39 12.16
N GLU A 101 8.76 -2.45 11.17
CA GLU A 101 8.95 -3.30 9.97
C GLU A 101 10.23 -2.91 9.21
N CYS A 102 10.51 -1.62 9.09
CA CYS A 102 11.72 -1.11 8.45
C CYS A 102 12.98 -1.61 9.19
N LEU A 103 13.06 -1.43 10.50
CA LEU A 103 14.23 -1.88 11.27
C LEU A 103 14.36 -3.40 11.33
N GLU A 104 13.25 -4.14 11.33
CA GLU A 104 13.25 -5.61 11.29
C GLU A 104 13.89 -6.12 9.99
N SER A 105 13.56 -5.51 8.85
CA SER A 105 14.17 -5.88 7.57
C SER A 105 15.69 -5.66 7.55
N VAL A 106 16.17 -4.57 8.17
CA VAL A 106 17.60 -4.28 8.30
C VAL A 106 18.29 -5.27 9.25
N TYR A 107 17.64 -5.60 10.38
CA TYR A 107 18.19 -6.55 11.34
C TYR A 107 18.33 -7.96 10.75
N GLN A 108 17.31 -8.44 10.04
CA GLN A 108 17.35 -9.73 9.36
C GLN A 108 18.41 -9.77 8.25
N GLY A 109 18.51 -8.71 7.43
CA GLY A 109 19.56 -8.62 6.41
C GLY A 109 20.99 -8.64 6.99
N LYS A 110 21.20 -8.10 8.19
CA LYS A 110 22.49 -8.20 8.90
C LYS A 110 22.76 -9.61 9.44
N ALA A 111 21.72 -10.32 9.90
CA ALA A 111 21.86 -11.69 10.40
C ALA A 111 22.20 -12.68 9.28
N GLU A 112 21.64 -12.50 8.08
CA GLU A 112 21.91 -13.36 6.91
C GLU A 112 23.27 -13.08 6.23
N GLY A 113 23.88 -11.92 6.50
CA GLY A 113 25.17 -11.52 5.93
C GLY A 113 26.42 -12.05 6.65
N SER A 114 26.28 -12.85 7.71
CA SER A 114 27.42 -13.52 8.36
C SER A 114 27.78 -14.81 7.59
N PRO A 115 28.96 -14.90 6.94
CA PRO A 115 29.39 -16.16 6.36
C PRO A 115 29.64 -17.20 7.47
N PRO A 116 29.36 -18.50 7.23
CA PRO A 116 29.77 -19.54 8.16
C PRO A 116 31.31 -19.55 8.23
N SER A 117 31.82 -19.43 9.46
CA SER A 117 33.25 -19.60 9.80
C SER A 117 33.79 -20.95 9.39
#